data_AF-A0A849R6B4-F1
#
_entry.id   AF-A0A849R6B4-F1
#
_cell.length_a   1.000
_cell.length_b   1.000
_cell.length_c   1.000
_cell.angle_alpha   90.00
_cell.angle_beta   90.00
_cell.angle_gamma   90.00
#
_symmetry.space_group_name_H-M   'P 1'
#
loop_
_entity.id
_entity.type
_entity.pdbx_description
1 polymer ?
#
loop_
_entity_poly.entity_id
_entity_poly.type
_entity_poly.pdbx_seq_one_letter_code
_entity_poly.pdbx_strand_id
1 'polypeptide(L)'
;MRSVKLTGMVNNHFEMEEILHKTISAGASTAAIMSREIQVQCPSKKLQVIKSVLGELMITEIKVRESSLIETTVAQSGGAYDPKKSLKVSLAPASRMCGKKLLSVMLSDGYFINEEDISDYVTSSKNVISQVLDKAGVTDCLISVEIRKKVNNIDRALELATVAALLETNGILQIN
;
A
#
# COMPACT_ATOMS: atom_id res chain seq x y z
N MET A 1 2.01 4.39 12.29
CA MET A 1 0.80 4.60 13.13
C MET A 1 0.28 3.22 13.54
N ARG A 2 0.01 2.97 14.84
CA ARG A 2 -0.57 1.69 15.24
C ARG A 2 -1.99 1.57 14.66
N SER A 3 -2.26 0.47 13.98
CA SER A 3 -3.59 0.14 13.48
C SER A 3 -4.19 -0.94 14.36
N VAL A 4 -5.50 -0.93 14.49
CA VAL A 4 -6.25 -1.87 15.32
C VAL A 4 -7.26 -2.55 14.44
N LYS A 5 -7.41 -3.86 14.64
CA LYS A 5 -8.42 -4.67 13.98
C LYS A 5 -9.56 -4.89 14.96
N LEU A 6 -10.75 -4.47 14.59
CA LEU A 6 -11.99 -4.80 15.28
C LEU A 6 -12.68 -5.91 14.51
N THR A 7 -13.13 -6.93 15.23
CA THR A 7 -14.02 -7.95 14.70
C THR A 7 -15.31 -7.94 15.51
N GLY A 8 -16.47 -8.00 14.87
CA GLY A 8 -17.76 -8.00 15.56
C GLY A 8 -18.79 -8.85 14.82
N MET A 9 -19.87 -9.21 15.49
CA MET A 9 -20.95 -10.02 14.92
C MET A 9 -22.06 -9.11 14.41
N VAL A 10 -22.34 -9.22 13.10
CA VAL A 10 -23.42 -8.51 12.43
C VAL A 10 -24.74 -9.22 12.75
N ASN A 11 -25.68 -8.46 13.27
CA ASN A 11 -27.07 -8.89 13.38
C ASN A 11 -27.81 -8.35 12.15
N ASN A 12 -28.71 -9.15 11.55
CA ASN A 12 -29.44 -8.83 10.29
C ASN A 12 -30.44 -7.65 10.42
N HIS A 13 -30.20 -6.71 11.32
CA HIS A 13 -31.04 -5.53 11.56
C HIS A 13 -30.75 -4.39 10.57
N PHE A 14 -29.53 -4.33 10.03
CA PHE A 14 -29.10 -3.30 9.07
C PHE A 14 -28.63 -3.96 7.78
N GLU A 15 -28.78 -3.24 6.67
CA GLU A 15 -28.21 -3.69 5.40
C GLU A 15 -26.68 -3.65 5.45
N MET A 16 -26.04 -4.63 4.81
CA MET A 16 -24.58 -4.75 4.80
C MET A 16 -23.90 -3.51 4.22
N GLU A 17 -24.53 -2.89 3.22
CA GLU A 17 -24.04 -1.66 2.58
C GLU A 17 -24.03 -0.48 3.56
N GLU A 18 -25.08 -0.33 4.36
CA GLU A 18 -25.18 0.72 5.38
C GLU A 18 -24.09 0.56 6.44
N ILE A 19 -23.87 -0.67 6.90
CA ILE A 19 -22.82 -1.01 7.87
C ILE A 19 -21.45 -0.60 7.32
N LEU A 20 -21.11 -1.02 6.10
CA LEU A 20 -19.83 -0.70 5.47
C LEU A 20 -19.68 0.82 5.28
N HIS A 21 -20.72 1.50 4.77
CA HIS A 21 -20.69 2.94 4.52
C HIS A 21 -20.46 3.75 5.80
N LYS A 22 -21.21 3.47 6.88
CA LYS A 22 -21.04 4.16 8.17
C LYS A 22 -19.67 3.91 8.78
N THR A 23 -19.18 2.67 8.67
CA THR A 23 -17.87 2.29 9.22
C THR A 23 -16.71 2.97 8.50
N ILE A 24 -16.74 3.05 7.16
CA ILE A 24 -15.74 3.78 6.36
C ILE A 24 -15.81 5.28 6.63
N SER A 25 -17.02 5.86 6.67
CA SER A 25 -17.24 7.29 6.96
C SER A 25 -16.72 7.71 8.34
N ALA A 26 -16.72 6.78 9.30
CA ALA A 26 -16.16 6.99 10.64
C ALA A 26 -14.61 7.01 10.69
N GLY A 27 -13.95 6.72 9.57
CA GLY A 27 -12.50 6.73 9.43
C GLY A 27 -11.84 5.36 9.58
N ALA A 28 -12.55 4.28 9.20
CA ALA A 28 -11.92 2.99 8.97
C ALA A 28 -11.03 3.05 7.73
N SER A 29 -9.87 2.41 7.81
CA SER A 29 -9.00 2.18 6.65
C SER A 29 -9.57 1.10 5.75
N THR A 30 -10.13 0.05 6.36
CA THR A 30 -10.80 -1.05 5.66
C THR A 30 -11.97 -1.55 6.49
N ALA A 31 -13.03 -2.01 5.83
CA ALA A 31 -14.16 -2.70 6.43
C ALA A 31 -14.61 -3.82 5.49
N ALA A 32 -14.83 -5.03 6.02
CA ALA A 32 -15.28 -6.18 5.26
C ALA A 32 -16.28 -6.98 6.10
N ILE A 33 -17.33 -7.52 5.47
CA ILE A 33 -18.29 -8.42 6.12
C ILE A 33 -18.10 -9.81 5.53
N MET A 34 -17.82 -10.78 6.39
CA MET A 34 -17.64 -12.20 6.06
C MET A 34 -18.74 -12.99 6.76
N SER A 35 -19.79 -13.35 6.02
CA SER A 35 -20.98 -14.02 6.56
C SER A 35 -21.67 -13.17 7.65
N ARG A 36 -21.48 -13.49 8.93
CA ARG A 36 -22.01 -12.73 10.08
C ARG A 36 -20.94 -11.98 10.87
N GLU A 37 -19.71 -11.96 10.40
CA GLU A 37 -18.62 -11.24 11.06
C GLU A 37 -18.26 -10.00 10.26
N ILE A 38 -18.20 -8.83 10.91
CA ILE A 38 -17.54 -7.66 10.35
C ILE A 38 -16.10 -7.61 10.83
N GLN A 39 -15.20 -7.28 9.92
CA GLN A 39 -13.80 -6.97 10.22
C GLN A 39 -13.51 -5.53 9.80
N VAL A 40 -13.02 -4.73 10.74
CA VAL A 40 -12.74 -3.31 10.53
C VAL A 40 -11.31 -3.03 10.94
N GLN A 41 -10.53 -2.41 10.07
CA GLN A 41 -9.21 -1.91 10.42
C GLN A 41 -9.27 -0.39 10.50
N CYS A 42 -8.76 0.20 11.58
CA CYS A 42 -8.68 1.65 11.71
C CYS A 42 -7.41 2.08 12.45
N PRO A 43 -6.99 3.36 12.32
CA PRO A 43 -5.96 3.91 13.18
C PRO A 43 -6.37 3.83 14.66
N SER A 44 -5.44 3.58 15.58
CA SER A 44 -5.76 3.50 17.02
C SER A 44 -6.47 4.75 17.56
N LYS A 45 -6.20 5.93 17.00
CA LYS A 45 -6.87 7.20 17.37
C LYS A 45 -8.37 7.22 17.06
N LYS A 46 -8.82 6.41 16.09
CA LYS A 46 -10.23 6.30 15.65
C LYS A 46 -10.98 5.13 16.29
N LEU A 47 -10.31 4.35 17.15
CA LEU A 47 -10.88 3.14 17.77
C LEU A 47 -12.22 3.41 18.49
N GLN A 48 -12.28 4.45 19.32
CA GLN A 48 -13.50 4.75 20.09
C GLN A 48 -14.66 5.19 19.20
N VAL A 49 -14.37 5.96 18.15
CA VAL A 49 -15.37 6.41 17.17
C VAL A 49 -15.95 5.22 16.42
N ILE A 50 -15.08 4.34 15.92
CA ILE A 50 -15.51 3.11 15.22
C ILE A 50 -16.31 2.21 16.17
N LYS A 51 -15.89 2.05 17.43
CA LYS A 51 -16.61 1.23 18.40
C LYS A 51 -18.02 1.78 18.68
N SER A 52 -18.19 3.10 18.75
CA SER A 52 -19.50 3.75 18.87
C SER A 52 -20.39 3.43 17.69
N VAL A 53 -19.87 3.60 16.46
CA VAL A 53 -20.59 3.34 15.21
C VAL A 53 -21.00 1.87 15.10
N LEU A 54 -20.13 0.93 15.45
CA LEU A 54 -20.47 -0.49 15.50
C LEU A 54 -21.55 -0.77 16.56
N GLY A 55 -21.51 -0.09 17.70
CA GLY A 55 -22.55 -0.17 18.74
C GLY A 55 -23.92 0.33 18.26
N GLU A 56 -23.96 1.46 17.55
CA GLU A 56 -25.18 2.01 16.92
C GLU A 56 -25.76 1.06 15.86
N LEU A 57 -24.89 0.35 15.14
CA LEU A 57 -25.26 -0.69 14.17
C LEU A 57 -25.65 -2.03 14.81
N MET A 58 -25.79 -2.09 16.14
CA MET A 58 -26.11 -3.29 16.90
C MET A 58 -25.15 -4.46 16.62
N ILE A 59 -23.88 -4.17 16.33
CA ILE A 59 -22.83 -5.17 16.14
C ILE A 59 -22.31 -5.58 17.51
N THR A 60 -22.41 -6.87 17.81
CA THR A 60 -22.10 -7.43 19.12
C THR A 60 -20.75 -8.12 19.14
N GLU A 61 -20.29 -8.54 20.33
CA GLU A 61 -19.04 -9.31 20.50
C GLU A 61 -17.79 -8.63 19.92
N ILE A 62 -17.73 -7.30 19.96
CA ILE A 62 -16.61 -6.54 19.39
C ILE A 62 -15.31 -6.91 20.12
N LYS A 63 -14.46 -7.68 19.43
CA LYS A 63 -13.10 -7.98 19.85
C LYS A 63 -12.17 -6.99 19.19
N VAL A 64 -11.36 -6.33 20.00
CA VAL A 64 -10.29 -5.46 19.53
C VAL A 64 -9.00 -6.24 19.67
N ARG A 65 -8.29 -6.39 18.56
CA ARG A 65 -6.90 -6.83 18.58
C ARG A 65 -6.06 -5.68 18.08
N GLU A 66 -4.88 -5.52 18.65
CA GLU A 66 -3.84 -4.80 17.89
C GLU A 66 -3.75 -5.52 16.55
N SER A 67 -3.90 -4.77 15.47
CA SER A 67 -3.55 -5.34 14.19
C SER A 67 -2.05 -5.59 14.32
N SER A 68 -1.63 -6.85 14.38
CA SER A 68 -0.33 -7.15 13.79
C SER A 68 -0.42 -6.50 12.41
N LEU A 69 0.49 -5.57 12.09
CA LEU A 69 0.61 -5.15 10.71
C LEU A 69 0.63 -6.45 9.92
N ILE A 70 -0.38 -6.67 9.09
CA ILE A 70 -0.29 -7.72 8.09
C ILE A 70 0.77 -7.15 7.16
N GLU A 71 2.02 -7.51 7.47
CA GLU A 71 3.16 -7.07 6.70
C GLU A 71 3.08 -7.84 5.40
N THR A 72 3.09 -7.11 4.30
CA THR A 72 2.90 -7.64 2.97
C THR A 72 4.05 -7.19 2.10
N THR A 73 4.53 -8.11 1.28
CA THR A 73 5.58 -7.85 0.31
C THR A 73 5.21 -8.43 -1.04
N VAL A 74 5.98 -8.07 -2.06
CA VAL A 74 5.82 -8.66 -3.39
C VAL A 74 6.19 -10.14 -3.36
N ALA A 75 5.48 -10.97 -4.13
CA ALA A 75 5.67 -12.42 -4.05
C ALA A 75 7.04 -12.88 -4.59
N GLN A 76 7.52 -12.22 -5.64
CA GLN A 76 8.81 -12.45 -6.28
C GLN A 76 9.43 -11.12 -6.69
N SER A 77 10.71 -11.16 -7.07
CA SER A 77 11.35 -10.00 -7.69
C SER A 77 10.80 -9.81 -9.11
N GLY A 78 10.41 -8.59 -9.43
CA GLY A 78 9.91 -8.22 -10.75
C GLY A 78 10.40 -6.84 -11.13
N GLY A 79 10.40 -6.51 -12.42
CA GLY A 79 10.80 -5.19 -12.85
C GLY A 79 10.28 -4.86 -14.22
N ALA A 80 9.79 -3.64 -14.38
CA ALA A 80 9.17 -3.20 -15.60
C ALA A 80 9.62 -1.79 -15.98
N TYR A 81 9.48 -1.50 -17.27
CA TYR A 81 9.78 -0.20 -17.85
C TYR A 81 8.54 0.68 -17.89
N ASP A 82 8.75 1.99 -17.90
CA ASP A 82 7.70 2.90 -18.37
C ASP A 82 7.44 2.69 -19.88
N PRO A 83 6.30 3.14 -20.42
CA PRO A 83 5.97 2.92 -21.84
C PRO A 83 7.02 3.45 -22.82
N LYS A 84 7.77 4.50 -22.46
CA LYS A 84 8.83 5.07 -23.31
C LYS A 84 10.19 4.39 -23.09
N LYS A 85 10.30 3.41 -22.20
CA LYS A 85 11.54 2.71 -21.83
C LYS A 85 12.66 3.68 -21.42
N SER A 86 12.27 4.79 -20.81
CA SER A 86 13.16 5.84 -20.30
C SER A 86 13.62 5.52 -18.89
N LEU A 87 12.82 4.82 -18.10
CA LEU A 87 13.19 4.31 -16.78
C LEU A 87 12.66 2.89 -16.54
N LYS A 88 13.27 2.19 -15.60
CA LYS A 88 12.86 0.88 -15.08
C LYS A 88 12.66 0.98 -13.58
N VAL A 89 11.58 0.42 -13.08
CA VAL A 89 11.39 0.16 -11.65
C VAL A 89 11.53 -1.33 -11.42
N SER A 90 12.33 -1.72 -10.44
CA SER A 90 12.42 -3.10 -9.97
C SER A 90 11.99 -3.18 -8.52
N LEU A 91 11.18 -4.19 -8.21
CA LEU A 91 10.64 -4.49 -6.90
C LEU A 91 11.16 -5.86 -6.48
N ALA A 92 11.58 -6.00 -5.24
CA ALA A 92 12.00 -7.27 -4.68
C ALA A 92 11.38 -7.49 -3.29
N PRO A 93 11.10 -8.76 -2.92
CA PRO A 93 10.58 -9.08 -1.61
C PRO A 93 11.52 -8.55 -0.52
N ALA A 94 10.94 -8.01 0.54
CA ALA A 94 11.68 -7.52 1.70
C ALA A 94 11.40 -8.38 2.93
N SER A 95 12.30 -8.32 3.91
CA SER A 95 12.08 -8.92 5.22
C SER A 95 11.05 -8.11 6.02
N ARG A 96 10.47 -8.76 7.03
CA ARG A 96 9.62 -8.19 8.08
C ARG A 96 10.13 -6.81 8.56
N MET A 97 9.24 -5.83 8.63
CA MET A 97 9.47 -4.44 9.08
C MET A 97 10.59 -3.67 8.35
N CYS A 98 10.95 -4.05 7.13
CA CYS A 98 11.90 -3.28 6.33
C CYS A 98 11.28 -1.96 5.82
N GLY A 99 9.96 -1.92 5.64
CA GLY A 99 9.27 -0.86 4.93
C GLY A 99 9.61 -0.84 3.44
N LYS A 100 9.25 0.25 2.77
CA LYS A 100 9.55 0.50 1.35
C LYS A 100 10.92 1.18 1.24
N LYS A 101 11.95 0.42 0.92
CA LYS A 101 13.32 0.95 0.83
C LYS A 101 13.75 1.12 -0.61
N LEU A 102 13.97 2.37 -1.00
CA LEU A 102 14.71 2.69 -2.22
C LEU A 102 16.20 2.38 -1.99
N LEU A 103 16.67 1.31 -2.62
CA LEU A 103 18.06 0.84 -2.51
C LEU A 103 19.00 1.58 -3.45
N SER A 104 18.53 1.88 -4.66
CA SER A 104 19.35 2.55 -5.66
C SER A 104 18.51 3.32 -6.66
N VAL A 105 19.07 4.44 -7.11
CA VAL A 105 18.71 5.11 -8.36
C VAL A 105 19.97 5.07 -9.21
N MET A 106 19.92 4.38 -10.34
CA MET A 106 21.05 4.09 -11.20
C MET A 106 20.84 4.76 -12.55
N LEU A 107 21.92 5.24 -13.16
CA LEU A 107 21.90 5.72 -14.55
C LEU A 107 22.45 4.59 -15.43
N SER A 108 21.81 4.30 -16.56
CA SER A 108 22.39 3.37 -17.53
C SER A 108 23.67 3.95 -18.13
N ASP A 109 24.58 3.07 -18.52
CA ASP A 109 25.86 3.44 -19.14
C ASP A 109 25.68 4.46 -20.28
N GLY A 110 26.37 5.58 -20.15
CA GLY A 110 26.38 6.67 -21.14
C GLY A 110 25.31 7.75 -20.96
N TYR A 111 24.39 7.60 -19.99
CA TYR A 111 23.41 8.64 -19.68
C TYR A 111 23.88 9.54 -18.54
N PHE A 112 24.08 10.83 -18.85
CA PHE A 112 24.47 11.86 -17.89
C PHE A 112 23.29 12.77 -17.58
N ILE A 113 23.13 13.10 -16.32
CA ILE A 113 22.05 13.93 -15.78
C ILE A 113 22.70 14.97 -14.85
N ASN A 114 22.12 16.16 -14.78
CA ASN A 114 22.61 17.19 -13.87
C ASN A 114 22.29 16.82 -12.42
N GLU A 115 23.10 17.24 -11.45
CA GLU A 115 22.90 16.90 -10.03
C GLU A 115 21.51 17.32 -9.50
N GLU A 116 21.01 18.47 -9.95
CA GLU A 116 19.66 18.96 -9.60
C GLU A 116 18.58 17.97 -10.08
N ASP A 117 18.71 17.44 -11.29
CA ASP A 117 17.78 16.44 -11.83
C ASP A 117 17.84 15.14 -11.00
N ILE A 118 19.02 14.71 -10.52
CA ILE A 118 19.17 13.48 -9.69
C ILE A 118 18.32 13.58 -8.42
N SER A 119 18.36 14.73 -7.75
CA SER A 119 17.57 14.96 -6.53
C SER A 119 16.07 14.80 -6.79
N ASP A 120 15.60 15.33 -7.92
CA ASP A 120 14.21 15.21 -8.35
C ASP A 120 13.85 13.76 -8.66
N TYR A 121 14.72 13.00 -9.33
CA TYR A 121 14.49 11.57 -9.54
C TYR A 121 14.41 10.79 -8.24
N VAL A 122 15.31 11.04 -7.28
CA VAL A 122 15.30 10.33 -5.98
C VAL A 122 14.03 10.67 -5.19
N THR A 123 13.67 11.94 -5.12
CA THR A 123 12.50 12.41 -4.37
C THR A 123 11.20 11.89 -4.99
N SER A 124 11.05 12.01 -6.31
CA SER A 124 9.90 11.51 -7.05
C SER A 124 9.79 9.99 -6.95
N SER A 125 10.92 9.27 -7.05
CA SER A 125 10.96 7.80 -6.86
C SER A 125 10.45 7.39 -5.49
N LYS A 126 10.88 8.07 -4.42
CA LYS A 126 10.38 7.75 -3.06
C LYS A 126 8.89 8.02 -2.94
N ASN A 127 8.41 9.18 -3.40
CA ASN A 127 7.03 9.60 -3.19
C ASN A 127 6.05 8.80 -4.04
N VAL A 128 6.28 8.74 -5.35
CA VAL A 128 5.33 8.14 -6.31
C VAL A 128 5.29 6.62 -6.14
N ILE A 129 6.44 5.95 -6.06
CA ILE A 129 6.48 4.50 -5.89
C ILE A 129 5.83 4.12 -4.55
N SER A 130 6.08 4.86 -3.47
CA SER A 130 5.46 4.58 -2.18
C SER A 130 3.94 4.68 -2.23
N GLN A 131 3.41 5.72 -2.89
CA GLN A 131 1.96 5.90 -3.07
C GLN A 131 1.32 4.74 -3.85
N VAL A 132 1.97 4.28 -4.93
CA VAL A 132 1.47 3.12 -5.70
C VAL A 132 1.47 1.87 -4.84
N LEU A 133 2.57 1.60 -4.13
CA LEU A 133 2.68 0.47 -3.22
C LEU A 133 1.69 0.54 -2.05
N ASP A 134 1.36 1.75 -1.55
CA ASP A 134 0.36 1.94 -0.48
C ASP A 134 -1.03 1.57 -0.98
N LYS A 135 -1.39 2.02 -2.19
CA LYS A 135 -2.66 1.66 -2.84
C LYS A 135 -2.75 0.16 -3.12
N ALA A 136 -1.62 -0.49 -3.41
CA ALA A 136 -1.54 -1.93 -3.59
C ALA A 136 -1.53 -2.71 -2.26
N GLY A 137 -1.46 -2.03 -1.11
CA GLY A 137 -1.40 -2.67 0.20
C GLY A 137 -0.09 -3.42 0.44
N VAL A 138 1.02 -3.02 -0.18
CA VAL A 138 2.38 -3.51 0.09
C VAL A 138 3.02 -2.68 1.19
N THR A 139 3.45 -3.30 2.29
CA THR A 139 4.11 -2.60 3.40
C THR A 139 5.63 -2.65 3.31
N ASP A 140 6.17 -3.75 2.80
CA ASP A 140 7.61 -4.04 2.79
C ASP A 140 8.05 -4.37 1.37
N CYS A 141 9.03 -3.64 0.83
CA CYS A 141 9.55 -3.89 -0.51
C CYS A 141 10.92 -3.23 -0.68
N LEU A 142 11.81 -3.92 -1.36
CA LEU A 142 13.06 -3.34 -1.85
C LEU A 142 12.80 -2.78 -3.26
N ILE A 143 13.27 -1.55 -3.50
CA ILE A 143 12.99 -0.81 -4.73
C ILE A 143 14.31 -0.37 -5.35
N SER A 144 14.48 -0.58 -6.64
CA SER A 144 15.53 0.09 -7.42
C SER A 144 14.96 0.74 -8.67
N VAL A 145 15.54 1.87 -9.05
CA VAL A 145 15.15 2.63 -10.23
C VAL A 145 16.36 2.75 -11.15
N GLU A 146 16.21 2.41 -12.42
CA GLU A 146 17.23 2.61 -13.45
C GLU A 146 16.73 3.65 -14.45
N ILE A 147 17.48 4.73 -14.66
CA ILE A 147 17.17 5.81 -15.59
C ILE A 147 18.06 5.65 -16.81
N ARG A 148 17.45 5.50 -17.98
CA ARG A 148 18.16 5.23 -19.24
C ARG A 148 18.23 6.43 -20.16
N LYS A 149 17.23 7.32 -20.07
CA LYS A 149 17.03 8.48 -20.96
C LYS A 149 16.26 9.58 -20.24
N LYS A 150 16.24 10.77 -20.84
CA LYS A 150 15.50 11.94 -20.31
C LYS A 150 14.01 11.65 -20.22
N VAL A 151 13.45 11.90 -19.03
CA VAL A 151 12.04 11.74 -18.74
C VAL A 151 11.41 13.12 -18.61
N ASN A 152 10.39 13.40 -19.42
CA ASN A 152 9.70 14.70 -19.39
C ASN A 152 8.72 14.84 -18.21
N ASN A 153 8.18 13.72 -17.73
CA ASN A 153 7.29 13.66 -16.58
C ASN A 153 7.68 12.44 -15.74
N ILE A 154 8.53 12.68 -14.75
CA ILE A 154 9.15 11.65 -13.91
C ILE A 154 8.07 10.90 -13.13
N ASP A 155 7.13 11.61 -12.52
CA ASP A 155 6.06 11.03 -11.71
C ASP A 155 5.21 10.04 -12.51
N ARG A 156 4.74 10.45 -13.70
CA ARG A 156 3.91 9.56 -14.52
C ARG A 156 4.68 8.34 -15.01
N ALA A 157 5.96 8.50 -15.34
CA ALA A 157 6.80 7.39 -15.78
C ALA A 157 7.04 6.39 -14.63
N LEU A 158 7.34 6.89 -13.43
CA LEU A 158 7.50 6.07 -12.23
C LEU A 158 6.21 5.34 -11.86
N GLU A 159 5.06 6.02 -11.90
CA GLU A 159 3.76 5.43 -11.60
C GLU A 159 3.48 4.23 -12.52
N LEU A 160 3.60 4.44 -13.83
CA LEU A 160 3.32 3.39 -14.83
C LEU A 160 4.32 2.23 -14.75
N ALA A 161 5.61 2.53 -14.60
CA ALA A 161 6.64 1.51 -14.42
C ALA A 161 6.42 0.70 -13.12
N THR A 162 6.00 1.34 -12.04
CA THR A 162 5.72 0.66 -10.76
C THR A 162 4.51 -0.25 -10.85
N VAL A 163 3.42 0.21 -11.46
CA VAL A 163 2.23 -0.63 -11.67
C VAL A 163 2.58 -1.85 -12.51
N ALA A 164 3.33 -1.66 -13.60
CA ALA A 164 3.79 -2.76 -14.42
C ALA A 164 4.72 -3.70 -13.62
N ALA A 165 5.64 -3.18 -12.81
CA ALA A 165 6.55 -3.99 -12.00
C ALA A 165 5.80 -4.83 -10.96
N LEU A 166 4.72 -4.30 -10.36
CA LEU A 166 3.83 -5.04 -9.46
C LEU A 166 3.10 -6.20 -10.15
N LEU A 167 2.70 -6.02 -11.41
CA LEU A 167 2.09 -7.11 -12.18
C LEU A 167 3.11 -8.23 -12.44
N GLU A 168 4.37 -7.87 -12.69
CA GLU A 168 5.48 -8.82 -12.89
C GLU A 168 5.89 -9.55 -11.60
N THR A 169 5.53 -9.05 -10.40
CA THR A 169 5.90 -9.72 -9.15
C THR A 169 5.06 -10.94 -8.81
N ASN A 170 4.12 -11.33 -9.69
CA ASN A 170 3.17 -12.43 -9.46
C ASN A 170 2.30 -12.25 -8.19
N GLY A 171 1.98 -10.99 -7.85
CA GLY A 171 1.11 -10.63 -6.73
C GLY A 171 1.85 -10.29 -5.44
N ILE A 172 1.11 -10.33 -4.33
CA ILE A 172 1.51 -9.87 -3.00
C ILE A 172 1.35 -11.03 -2.01
N LEU A 173 2.33 -11.22 -1.14
CA LEU A 173 2.33 -12.23 -0.08
C LEU A 173 2.35 -11.58 1.29
N GLN A 174 1.75 -12.26 2.27
CA GLN A 174 1.88 -11.91 3.67
C GLN A 174 3.21 -12.42 4.23
N ILE A 175 3.94 -11.55 4.93
CA ILE A 175 5.11 -11.86 5.73
C ILE A 175 4.61 -12.26 7.13
N ASN A 176 4.91 -13.49 7.55
CA ASN A 176 4.65 -13.98 8.90
C ASN A 176 5.87 -13.75 9.80
#